data_AF-A0A967M0B8-F1
#
_entry.id   AF-A0A967M0B8-F1
#
_cell.length_a   1.000
_cell.length_b   1.000
_cell.length_c   1.000
_cell.angle_alpha   90.00
_cell.angle_beta   90.00
_cell.angle_gamma   90.00
#
_symmetry.space_group_name_H-M   'P 1'
#
loop_
_entity.id
_entity.type
_entity.pdbx_description
1 polymer ?
#
loop_
_entity_poly.entity_id
_entity_poly.type
_entity_poly.pdbx_seq_one_letter_code
_entity_poly.pdbx_strand_id
1 'polypeptide(L)'
;MMIIQLSTRPISLEAPLGSEEQRLGDFIADDRAVSPLEDVSKQELTEITAEVLSTLSSREETILKSRFGIDGRPTETLKTIGERFSVSKERIRQIEKKAIRKLRHSSRGERLRSFV
;
A
#
# COMPACT_ATOMS: atom_id res chain seq x y z
N MET A 1 -9.24 -34.97 20.28
CA MET A 1 -8.38 -35.91 19.53
C MET A 1 -7.79 -35.18 18.33
N MET A 2 -6.63 -34.54 18.46
CA MET A 2 -6.04 -33.72 17.38
C MET A 2 -4.51 -33.80 17.44
N ILE A 3 -3.95 -34.97 17.09
CA ILE A 3 -2.48 -35.17 17.03
C ILE A 3 -2.12 -36.17 15.91
N ILE A 4 -2.56 -35.92 14.66
CA ILE A 4 -2.14 -36.73 13.49
C ILE A 4 -1.74 -35.84 12.30
N GLN A 5 -1.44 -34.56 12.53
CA GLN A 5 -0.96 -33.66 11.46
C GLN A 5 0.51 -33.25 11.64
N LEU A 6 1.13 -33.53 12.79
CA LEU A 6 2.47 -33.02 13.12
C LEU A 6 3.62 -34.05 13.03
N SER A 7 3.34 -35.26 12.55
CA SER A 7 4.30 -36.38 12.54
C SER A 7 4.50 -36.99 11.15
N THR A 8 4.41 -36.19 10.09
CA THR A 8 4.89 -36.57 8.76
C THR A 8 6.37 -36.25 8.65
N ARG A 9 7.18 -37.23 8.22
CA ARG A 9 8.58 -36.97 7.84
C ARG A 9 8.58 -35.99 6.66
N PRO A 10 9.46 -34.97 6.64
CA PRO A 10 9.54 -34.06 5.50
C PRO A 10 9.88 -34.86 4.24
N ILE A 11 9.15 -34.60 3.16
CA ILE A 11 9.39 -35.19 1.86
C ILE A 11 10.41 -34.30 1.13
N SER A 12 11.35 -34.92 0.44
CA SER A 12 12.32 -34.19 -0.37
C SER A 12 11.63 -33.46 -1.52
N LEU A 13 11.96 -32.20 -1.76
CA LEU A 13 11.51 -31.44 -2.94
C LEU A 13 12.04 -32.03 -4.24
N GLU A 14 13.12 -32.82 -4.16
CA GLU A 14 13.73 -33.55 -5.28
C GLU A 14 13.03 -34.87 -5.58
N ALA A 15 11.99 -35.23 -4.82
CA ALA A 15 11.25 -36.46 -5.06
C ALA A 15 10.59 -36.40 -6.46
N PRO A 16 10.77 -37.43 -7.31
CA PRO A 16 10.16 -37.46 -8.63
C PRO A 16 8.64 -37.57 -8.52
N LEU A 17 7.94 -36.79 -9.33
CA LEU A 17 6.49 -36.85 -9.51
C LEU A 17 6.20 -37.38 -10.91
N GLY A 18 5.82 -38.65 -11.03
CA GLY A 18 5.54 -39.25 -12.33
C GLY A 18 6.80 -39.50 -13.16
N SER A 19 7.07 -38.66 -14.16
CA SER A 19 8.26 -38.75 -15.02
C SER A 19 9.52 -38.26 -14.31
N GLU A 20 10.70 -38.81 -14.63
CA GLU A 20 11.98 -38.45 -13.98
C GLU A 20 12.37 -36.96 -14.11
N GLU A 21 11.75 -36.23 -15.05
CA GLU A 21 11.98 -34.81 -15.28
C GLU A 21 11.19 -33.89 -14.33
N GLN A 22 10.17 -34.40 -13.64
CA GLN A 22 9.26 -33.60 -12.82
C GLN A 22 9.56 -33.83 -11.34
N ARG A 23 9.94 -32.78 -10.63
CA ARG A 23 10.27 -32.83 -9.20
C ARG A 23 9.15 -32.22 -8.37
N LEU A 24 8.99 -32.68 -7.12
CA LEU A 24 7.99 -32.15 -6.21
C LEU A 24 8.10 -30.63 -6.02
N GLY A 25 9.32 -30.10 -5.99
CA GLY A 25 9.59 -28.66 -5.88
C GLY A 25 9.01 -27.83 -7.03
N ASP A 26 8.91 -28.39 -8.24
CA ASP A 26 8.42 -27.67 -9.43
C ASP A 26 6.92 -27.33 -9.35
N PHE A 27 6.18 -27.99 -8.45
CA PHE A 27 4.74 -27.80 -8.24
C PHE A 27 4.41 -27.00 -6.98
N ILE A 28 5.42 -26.61 -6.20
CA ILE A 28 5.23 -25.75 -5.04
C ILE A 28 5.33 -24.30 -5.51
N ALA A 29 4.17 -23.64 -5.60
CA ALA A 29 4.12 -22.21 -5.84
C ALA A 29 4.75 -21.46 -4.64
N ASP A 30 5.57 -20.45 -4.93
CA ASP A 30 6.01 -19.50 -3.92
C ASP A 30 4.85 -18.53 -3.62
N ASP A 31 4.19 -18.74 -2.48
CA ASP A 31 3.10 -17.90 -1.99
C ASP A 31 3.58 -16.51 -1.53
N ARG A 32 4.91 -16.30 -1.41
CA ARG A 32 5.51 -15.01 -1.06
C ARG A 32 5.94 -14.20 -2.27
N ALA A 33 5.94 -14.79 -3.46
CA ALA A 33 6.31 -14.08 -4.68
C ALA A 33 5.25 -13.01 -5.00
N VAL A 34 5.70 -11.77 -5.17
CA VAL A 34 4.81 -10.68 -5.58
C VAL A 34 4.45 -10.86 -7.05
N SER A 35 3.16 -10.83 -7.36
CA SER A 35 2.68 -10.89 -8.74
C SER A 35 3.15 -9.63 -9.51
N PRO A 36 3.76 -9.78 -10.71
CA PRO A 36 4.15 -8.62 -11.52
C PRO A 36 2.99 -7.67 -11.83
N LEU A 37 1.78 -8.21 -12.01
CA LEU A 37 0.58 -7.41 -12.22
C LEU A 37 0.24 -6.57 -10.98
N GLU A 38 0.34 -7.16 -9.79
CA GLU A 38 0.12 -6.45 -8.53
C GLU A 38 1.16 -5.35 -8.30
N ASP A 39 2.42 -5.62 -8.66
CA ASP A 39 3.50 -4.65 -8.51
C ASP A 39 3.29 -3.43 -9.43
N VAL A 40 2.97 -3.67 -10.71
CA VAL A 40 2.61 -2.60 -11.66
C VAL A 40 1.40 -1.80 -11.17
N SER A 41 0.37 -2.48 -10.64
CA SER A 41 -0.84 -1.82 -10.14
C SER A 41 -0.54 -0.94 -8.92
N LYS A 42 0.34 -1.38 -8.02
CA LYS A 42 0.80 -0.59 -6.86
C LYS A 42 1.61 0.63 -7.29
N GLN A 43 2.49 0.46 -8.29
CA GLN A 43 3.27 1.56 -8.83
C GLN A 43 2.36 2.61 -9.48
N GLU A 44 1.41 2.18 -10.32
CA GLU A 44 0.44 3.06 -10.98
C GLU A 44 -0.40 3.85 -9.95
N LEU A 45 -0.90 3.16 -8.91
CA LEU A 45 -1.63 3.81 -7.82
C LEU A 45 -0.77 4.89 -7.12
N THR A 46 0.52 4.62 -6.94
CA THR A 46 1.47 5.55 -6.30
C THR A 46 1.68 6.79 -7.16
N GLU A 47 1.88 6.61 -8.47
CA GLU A 47 2.05 7.70 -9.44
C GLU A 47 0.81 8.58 -9.53
N ILE A 48 -0.38 7.99 -9.65
CA ILE A 48 -1.64 8.74 -9.73
C ILE A 48 -1.90 9.48 -8.41
N THR A 49 -1.60 8.86 -7.27
CA THR A 49 -1.74 9.52 -5.97
C THR A 49 -0.80 10.73 -5.89
N ALA A 50 0.44 10.61 -6.35
CA ALA A 50 1.40 11.72 -6.39
C ALA A 50 0.93 12.85 -7.34
N GLU A 51 0.46 12.50 -8.54
CA GLU A 51 -0.08 13.46 -9.51
C GLU A 51 -1.26 14.24 -8.90
N VAL A 52 -2.23 13.54 -8.31
CA VAL A 52 -3.41 14.14 -7.72
C VAL A 52 -3.06 15.04 -6.54
N LEU A 53 -2.13 14.62 -5.68
CA LEU A 53 -1.66 15.43 -4.55
C LEU A 53 -0.91 16.69 -4.99
N SER A 54 -0.16 16.62 -6.10
CA SER A 54 0.57 17.78 -6.65
C SER A 54 -0.36 18.93 -7.10
N THR A 55 -1.64 18.64 -7.34
CA THR A 55 -2.63 19.66 -7.70
C THR A 55 -3.13 20.49 -6.51
N LEU A 56 -2.84 20.05 -5.28
CA LEU A 56 -3.13 20.81 -4.07
C LEU A 56 -2.07 21.88 -3.84
N SER A 57 -2.32 22.79 -2.89
CA SER A 57 -1.23 23.69 -2.47
C SER A 57 -0.12 22.88 -1.81
N SER A 58 1.15 23.31 -1.95
CA SER A 58 2.31 22.60 -1.37
C SER A 58 2.17 22.34 0.13
N ARG A 59 1.45 23.23 0.84
CA ARG A 59 1.12 23.07 2.26
C ARG A 59 0.09 21.97 2.50
N GLU A 60 -0.97 21.90 1.70
CA GLU A 60 -1.99 20.83 1.76
C GLU A 60 -1.37 19.47 1.40
N GLU A 61 -0.58 19.41 0.33
CA GLU A 61 0.15 18.21 -0.10
C GLU A 61 1.06 17.68 1.01
N THR A 62 1.91 18.54 1.57
CA THR A 62 2.87 18.13 2.62
C THR A 62 2.15 17.61 3.87
N ILE A 63 1.07 18.28 4.28
CA ILE A 63 0.26 17.85 5.43
C ILE A 63 -0.35 16.47 5.17
N LEU A 64 -0.91 16.23 3.98
CA LEU A 64 -1.50 14.94 3.62
C LEU A 64 -0.45 13.83 3.52
N LYS A 65 0.68 14.09 2.84
CA LYS A 65 1.77 13.11 2.72
C LYS A 65 2.28 12.66 4.10
N SER A 66 2.52 13.62 5.00
CA SER A 66 2.92 13.32 6.38
C SER A 66 1.81 12.63 7.20
N ARG A 67 0.55 12.98 6.99
CA ARG A 67 -0.57 12.40 7.76
C ARG A 67 -0.80 10.93 7.42
N PHE A 68 -0.72 10.59 6.13
CA PHE A 68 -1.05 9.27 5.59
C PHE A 68 0.16 8.40 5.26
N GLY A 69 1.38 8.92 5.44
CA GLY A 69 2.61 8.19 5.17
C GLY A 69 2.83 7.90 3.68
N ILE A 70 2.41 8.83 2.83
CA ILE A 70 2.56 8.72 1.37
C ILE A 70 3.99 9.10 1.00
N ASP A 71 4.51 8.54 -0.10
CA ASP A 71 5.84 8.90 -0.65
C ASP A 71 6.98 8.53 0.33
N GLY A 72 6.86 7.36 0.97
CA GLY A 72 7.87 6.84 1.92
C GLY A 72 7.96 7.58 3.25
N ARG A 73 7.02 8.50 3.54
CA ARG A 73 7.03 9.27 4.79
C ARG A 73 6.45 8.47 5.95
N PRO A 74 6.94 8.67 7.18
CA PRO A 74 6.28 8.12 8.35
C PRO A 74 4.93 8.81 8.59
N THR A 75 3.94 8.06 9.09
CA THR A 75 2.65 8.62 9.49
C THR A 75 2.80 9.49 10.75
N GLU A 76 2.39 10.74 10.66
CA GLU A 76 2.45 11.69 11.76
C GLU A 76 1.05 12.02 12.32
N THR A 77 1.01 12.42 13.60
CA THR A 77 -0.24 12.87 14.23
C THR A 77 -0.55 14.32 13.88
N LEU A 78 -1.82 14.72 13.96
CA LEU A 78 -2.24 16.11 13.78
C LEU A 78 -1.53 17.09 14.73
N LYS A 79 -1.15 16.63 15.93
CA LYS A 79 -0.41 17.42 16.91
C LYS A 79 1.01 17.68 16.43
N THR A 80 1.74 16.62 16.05
CA THR A 80 3.12 16.70 15.53
C THR A 80 3.20 17.58 14.28
N ILE A 81 2.26 17.40 13.36
CA ILE A 81 2.16 18.24 12.16
C ILE A 81 1.86 19.69 12.55
N GLY A 82 0.94 19.91 13.49
CA GLY A 82 0.60 21.25 13.98
C GLY A 82 1.81 21.99 14.57
N GLU A 83 2.61 21.30 15.38
CA GLU A 83 3.85 21.82 15.96
C GLU A 83 4.86 22.23 14.87
N ARG A 84 5.11 21.36 13.88
CA ARG A 84 6.02 21.65 12.75
C ARG A 84 5.56 22.85 11.91
N PHE A 85 4.26 23.00 11.71
CA PHE A 85 3.68 24.09 10.90
C PHE A 85 3.33 25.33 11.73
N SER A 86 3.66 25.35 13.03
CA SER A 86 3.33 26.42 13.98
C SER A 86 1.84 26.81 13.95
N VAL A 87 0.96 25.82 13.89
CA VAL A 87 -0.49 25.99 13.88
C VAL A 87 -1.18 25.02 14.84
N SER A 88 -2.39 25.35 15.26
CA SER A 88 -3.15 24.46 16.14
C SER A 88 -3.48 23.12 15.46
N LYS A 89 -3.64 22.08 16.29
CA LYS A 89 -4.16 20.76 15.87
C LYS A 89 -5.45 20.89 15.06
N GLU A 90 -6.34 21.77 15.50
CA GLU A 90 -7.62 22.01 14.83
C GLU A 90 -7.43 22.66 13.45
N ARG A 91 -6.43 23.54 13.31
CA ARG A 91 -6.11 24.12 12.01
C ARG A 91 -5.63 23.06 11.01
N ILE A 92 -4.80 22.10 11.44
CA ILE A 92 -4.40 20.96 10.58
C ILE A 92 -5.62 20.13 10.17
N ARG A 93 -6.52 19.82 11.11
CA ARG A 93 -7.76 19.08 10.83
C ARG A 93 -8.64 19.78 9.79
N GLN A 94 -8.76 21.11 9.87
CA GLN A 94 -9.50 21.90 8.88
C GLN A 94 -8.86 21.83 7.49
N ILE A 95 -7.54 21.94 7.41
CA ILE A 95 -6.78 21.84 6.15
C ILE A 95 -6.98 20.46 5.53
N GLU A 96 -6.86 19.40 6.33
CA GLU A 96 -7.09 18.01 5.89
C GLU A 96 -8.51 17.85 5.29
N LYS A 97 -9.55 18.26 6.03
CA LYS A 97 -10.94 18.17 5.56
C LYS A 97 -11.14 18.96 4.26
N LYS A 98 -10.54 20.15 4.15
CA LYS A 98 -10.62 20.98 2.94
C LYS A 98 -9.93 20.30 1.76
N ALA A 99 -8.75 19.74 1.96
CA ALA A 99 -7.98 19.07 0.93
C ALA A 99 -8.70 17.79 0.45
N ILE A 100 -9.16 16.93 1.37
CA ILE A 100 -9.96 15.73 1.02
C ILE A 100 -11.21 16.11 0.23
N ARG A 101 -11.90 17.20 0.61
CA ARG A 101 -13.05 17.69 -0.14
C ARG A 101 -12.68 18.09 -1.58
N LYS A 102 -11.55 18.78 -1.78
CA LYS A 102 -11.04 19.11 -3.13
C LYS A 102 -10.73 17.86 -3.95
N LEU A 103 -10.13 16.85 -3.32
CA LEU A 103 -9.81 15.57 -3.97
C LEU A 103 -11.08 14.81 -4.38
N ARG A 104 -12.12 14.79 -3.54
CA ARG A 104 -13.39 14.09 -3.83
C ARG A 104 -14.24 14.73 -4.93
N HIS A 105 -14.24 16.06 -5.04
CA HIS A 105 -15.14 16.79 -5.94
C HIS A 105 -14.49 17.27 -7.24
N SER A 106 -13.18 17.16 -7.38
CA SER A 106 -12.57 17.42 -8.66
C SER A 106 -12.65 16.18 -9.54
N SER A 107 -12.65 16.36 -10.86
CA SER A 107 -12.45 15.29 -11.86
C SER A 107 -11.22 14.42 -11.54
N ARG A 108 -10.30 14.91 -10.69
CA ARG A 108 -9.13 14.21 -10.15
C ARG A 108 -9.50 13.01 -9.28
N GLY A 109 -10.59 13.08 -8.52
CA GLY A 109 -11.07 11.97 -7.69
C GLY A 109 -11.61 10.81 -8.52
N GLU A 110 -11.97 11.05 -9.78
CA GLU A 110 -12.46 10.02 -10.71
C GLU A 110 -11.33 9.06 -11.12
N ARG A 111 -10.11 9.58 -11.31
CA ARG A 111 -8.90 8.77 -11.58
C ARG A 111 -8.52 7.83 -10.44
N LEU A 112 -8.84 8.20 -9.19
CA LEU A 112 -8.58 7.36 -8.02
C LEU A 112 -9.70 6.33 -7.78
N ARG A 113 -10.88 6.51 -8.37
CA ARG A 113 -12.00 5.56 -8.21
C ARG A 113 -11.80 4.26 -9.01
N SER A 114 -10.99 4.26 -10.07
CA SER A 114 -10.72 3.06 -10.85
C SER A 114 -9.89 2.00 -10.11
N PHE A 115 -9.32 2.35 -8.95
CA PHE A 115 -8.51 1.46 -8.11
C PHE A 115 -9.27 0.91 -6.89
N VAL A 116 -10.56 1.22 -6.74
CA VAL A 116 -11.46 0.74 -5.66
C VAL A 116 -12.55 -0.13 -6.26
#